data_AF-A0A8S3HRS4-F1
#
_entry.id   AF-A0A8S3HRS4-F1
#
_cell.length_a   1.000
_cell.length_b   1.000
_cell.length_c   1.000
_cell.angle_alpha   90.00
_cell.angle_beta   90.00
_cell.angle_gamma   90.00
#
_symmetry.space_group_name_H-M   'P 1'
#
loop_
_entity.id
_entity.type
_entity.pdbx_description
1 polymer ?
#
loop_
_entity_poly.entity_id
_entity_poly.type
_entity_poly.pdbx_seq_one_letter_code
_entity_poly.pdbx_strand_id
1 'polypeptide(L)'
;LQLCPKFLYPHIEKQQTTVIKKTLNPQFNEKFEFRLTEKECNLSGGIVHFIVMDHDLMWSNDFEGEAFLEIWKITGINNNDNRAIDELKQIELALTHPKVVRSRIIEILEQRTTDKVAVDFVRRRRETENQ
;
A
#
# COMPACT_ATOMS: atom_id res chain seq x y z
N LEU A 1 22.86 -6.73 0.17
CA LEU A 1 21.55 -7.28 0.60
C LEU A 1 20.67 -6.12 1.02
N GLN A 2 19.79 -5.64 0.13
CA GLN A 2 18.89 -4.54 0.46
C GLN A 2 17.56 -5.15 0.93
N LEU A 3 17.34 -5.13 2.24
CA LEU A 3 16.17 -5.71 2.90
C LEU A 3 15.04 -4.67 3.09
N CYS A 4 14.89 -3.73 2.16
CA CYS A 4 13.75 -2.81 2.17
C CYS A 4 13.10 -2.87 0.79
N PRO A 5 11.76 -2.86 0.69
CA PRO A 5 11.10 -2.75 -0.60
C PRO A 5 11.59 -1.46 -1.25
N LYS A 6 11.99 -1.56 -2.53
CA LYS A 6 12.31 -0.38 -3.32
C LYS A 6 11.03 0.42 -3.44
N PHE A 7 11.04 1.69 -3.03
CA PHE A 7 10.00 2.63 -3.47
C PHE A 7 10.11 2.71 -4.99
N LEU A 8 9.24 2.01 -5.71
CA LEU A 8 9.32 1.88 -7.16
C LEU A 8 8.99 3.20 -7.86
N TYR A 9 8.24 4.08 -7.19
CA TYR A 9 7.72 5.33 -7.76
C TYR A 9 7.95 6.53 -6.81
N PRO A 10 9.21 6.94 -6.56
CA PRO A 10 9.54 7.96 -5.56
C PRO A 10 9.08 9.39 -5.92
N HIS A 11 8.69 9.62 -7.18
CA HIS A 11 8.17 10.90 -7.66
C HIS A 11 6.64 10.99 -7.59
N ILE A 12 5.97 9.91 -7.18
CA ILE A 12 4.52 9.85 -7.05
C ILE A 12 4.13 10.16 -5.62
N GLU A 13 3.32 11.20 -5.44
CA GLU A 13 2.81 11.58 -4.13
C GLU A 13 1.63 10.70 -3.69
N LYS A 14 1.53 10.47 -2.38
CA LYS A 14 0.39 9.77 -1.78
C LYS A 14 -0.89 10.56 -2.02
N GLN A 15 -1.91 9.88 -2.53
CA GLN A 15 -3.26 10.43 -2.66
C GLN A 15 -4.13 9.98 -1.50
N GLN A 16 -5.09 10.82 -1.10
CA GLN A 16 -6.02 10.55 0.00
C GLN A 16 -7.41 10.97 -0.40
N THR A 17 -8.40 10.18 0.03
CA THR A 17 -9.81 10.54 -0.14
C THR A 17 -10.22 11.60 0.87
N THR A 18 -11.40 12.17 0.67
CA THR A 18 -12.11 12.84 1.75
C THR A 18 -12.52 11.86 2.86
N VAL A 19 -12.74 12.39 4.06
CA VAL A 19 -13.20 11.62 5.22
C VAL A 19 -14.72 11.59 5.23
N ILE A 20 -15.31 10.40 5.11
CA ILE A 20 -16.75 10.20 5.29
C ILE A 20 -17.01 9.78 6.73
N LYS A 21 -17.63 10.68 7.49
CA LYS A 21 -17.84 10.47 8.94
C LYS A 21 -19.00 9.51 9.21
N LYS A 22 -18.89 8.75 10.30
CA LYS A 22 -19.98 7.97 10.91
C LYS A 22 -20.60 6.91 9.98
N THR A 23 -19.78 6.17 9.24
CA THR A 23 -20.22 5.03 8.42
C THR A 23 -19.17 3.93 8.38
N LEU A 24 -19.62 2.67 8.42
CA LEU A 24 -18.76 1.48 8.22
C LEU A 24 -18.70 1.04 6.74
N ASN A 25 -19.49 1.68 5.87
CA ASN A 25 -19.53 1.38 4.43
C ASN A 25 -19.42 2.69 3.63
N PRO A 26 -18.25 3.36 3.66
CA PRO A 26 -18.05 4.61 2.95
C PRO A 26 -18.08 4.40 1.43
N GLN A 27 -18.82 5.24 0.72
CA GLN A 27 -18.78 5.33 -0.75
C GLN A 27 -18.13 6.64 -1.15
N PHE A 28 -16.84 6.60 -1.47
CA PHE A 28 -16.07 7.80 -1.80
C PHE A 28 -16.44 8.36 -3.17
N ASN A 29 -16.54 7.50 -4.19
CA ASN A 29 -16.75 7.90 -5.59
C ASN A 29 -15.73 8.95 -6.09
N GLU A 30 -14.52 8.92 -5.52
CA GLU A 30 -13.41 9.82 -5.86
C GLU A 30 -12.50 9.18 -6.93
N LYS A 31 -11.78 10.03 -7.66
CA LYS A 31 -10.86 9.61 -8.72
C LYS A 31 -9.47 10.18 -8.44
N PHE A 32 -8.45 9.35 -8.61
CA PHE A 32 -7.05 9.75 -8.52
C PHE A 32 -6.36 9.56 -9.87
N GLU A 33 -5.44 10.48 -10.21
CA GLU A 33 -4.63 10.40 -11.42
C GLU A 33 -3.16 10.20 -11.03
N PHE A 34 -2.57 9.10 -11.49
CA PHE A 34 -1.15 8.82 -11.34
C PHE A 34 -0.48 8.89 -12.70
N ARG A 35 0.54 9.72 -12.86
CA ARG A 35 1.26 9.88 -14.11
C ARG A 35 2.48 8.97 -14.12
N LEU A 36 2.38 7.87 -14.85
CA LEU A 36 3.46 6.90 -15.01
C LEU A 36 3.86 6.82 -16.48
N THR A 37 5.15 6.61 -16.73
CA THR A 37 5.63 6.23 -18.07
C THR A 37 5.23 4.79 -18.38
N GLU A 38 5.18 4.43 -19.67
CA GLU A 38 4.93 3.04 -20.10
C GLU A 38 5.92 2.06 -19.45
N LYS A 39 7.19 2.45 -19.35
CA LYS A 39 8.23 1.65 -18.69
C LYS A 39 7.89 1.39 -17.21
N GLU A 40 7.39 2.42 -16.51
CA GLU A 40 7.01 2.35 -15.09
C GLU A 40 5.77 1.48 -14.86
N CYS A 41 4.80 1.53 -15.78
CA CYS A 41 3.64 0.65 -15.77
C CYS A 41 4.02 -0.83 -15.94
N ASN A 42 5.09 -1.09 -16.70
CA ASN A 42 5.58 -2.44 -17.01
C ASN A 42 6.64 -2.97 -16.03
N LEU A 43 6.96 -2.22 -14.96
CA LEU A 43 7.91 -2.68 -13.95
C LEU A 43 7.34 -3.85 -13.14
N SER A 44 8.11 -4.94 -13.06
CA SER A 44 7.79 -6.06 -12.18
C SER A 44 7.70 -5.62 -10.72
N GLY A 45 6.60 -6.00 -10.06
CA GLY A 45 6.34 -5.64 -8.65
C GLY A 45 5.69 -4.26 -8.46
N GLY A 46 5.34 -3.56 -9.54
CA GLY A 46 4.55 -2.33 -9.46
C GLY A 46 3.14 -2.60 -8.90
N ILE A 47 2.77 -1.89 -7.83
CA ILE A 47 1.47 -2.02 -7.17
C ILE A 47 0.90 -0.65 -6.81
N VAL A 48 -0.42 -0.56 -6.78
CA VAL A 48 -1.18 0.45 -6.05
C VAL A 48 -1.48 -0.12 -4.67
N HIS A 49 -1.00 0.54 -3.63
CA HIS A 49 -1.21 0.16 -2.23
C HIS A 49 -2.31 1.03 -1.63
N PHE A 50 -3.41 0.38 -1.26
CA PHE A 50 -4.53 1.00 -0.57
C PHE A 50 -4.36 0.79 0.93
N ILE A 51 -4.54 1.85 1.70
CA ILE A 51 -4.54 1.84 3.17
C ILE A 51 -5.85 2.47 3.63
N VAL A 52 -6.59 1.74 4.45
CA VAL A 52 -7.79 2.22 5.14
C VAL A 52 -7.39 2.63 6.54
N MET A 53 -7.78 3.84 6.92
CA MET A 53 -7.52 4.39 8.25
C MET A 53 -8.86 4.80 8.87
N ASP A 54 -9.05 4.53 10.16
CA ASP A 54 -10.10 5.18 10.94
C ASP A 54 -9.66 6.60 11.31
N HIS A 55 -10.55 7.57 11.07
CA HIS A 55 -10.21 8.99 11.23
C HIS A 55 -10.70 9.51 12.58
N ASP A 56 -9.76 9.73 13.50
CA ASP A 56 -10.01 10.34 14.79
C ASP A 56 -9.84 11.86 14.78
N LEU A 57 -10.74 12.56 15.45
CA LEU A 57 -10.72 14.03 15.51
C LEU A 57 -9.65 14.60 16.45
N MET A 58 -9.20 13.80 17.42
CA MET A 58 -8.34 14.26 18.54
C MET A 58 -7.04 13.47 18.65
N TRP A 59 -6.94 12.32 18.00
CA TRP A 59 -5.83 11.37 18.12
C TRP A 59 -5.23 11.08 16.74
N SER A 60 -4.19 10.24 16.69
CA SER A 60 -3.69 9.68 15.44
C SER A 60 -4.73 8.77 14.81
N ASN A 61 -4.82 8.77 13.48
CA ASN A 61 -5.68 7.83 12.77
C ASN A 61 -5.18 6.40 12.98
N ASP A 62 -6.10 5.49 13.26
CA ASP A 62 -5.82 4.07 13.46
C ASP A 62 -5.83 3.33 12.11
N PHE A 63 -4.90 2.40 11.90
CA PHE A 63 -4.90 1.59 10.69
C PHE A 63 -5.99 0.51 10.77
N GLU A 64 -6.83 0.43 9.74
CA GLU A 64 -7.93 -0.54 9.69
C GLU A 64 -7.63 -1.69 8.72
N GLY A 65 -6.81 -1.45 7.69
CA GLY A 65 -6.43 -2.50 6.76
C GLY A 65 -5.72 -1.99 5.51
N GLU A 66 -5.15 -2.92 4.76
CA GLU A 66 -4.50 -2.64 3.49
C GLU A 66 -4.92 -3.62 2.39
N ALA A 67 -4.84 -3.15 1.15
CA ALA A 67 -5.03 -3.98 -0.03
C ALA A 67 -4.04 -3.57 -1.11
N PHE A 68 -3.76 -4.50 -2.02
CA PHE A 68 -2.77 -4.31 -3.08
C PHE A 68 -3.36 -4.66 -4.43
N LEU A 69 -3.21 -3.74 -5.39
CA LEU A 69 -3.55 -3.95 -6.79
C LEU A 69 -2.30 -3.86 -7.64
N GLU A 70 -1.92 -4.96 -8.26
CA GLU A 70 -0.79 -4.97 -9.18
C GLU A 70 -1.11 -4.12 -10.42
N ILE A 71 -0.18 -3.26 -10.82
CA ILE A 71 -0.39 -2.31 -11.93
C ILE A 71 -0.72 -3.08 -13.22
N TRP A 72 -0.06 -4.22 -13.47
CA TRP A 72 -0.31 -5.03 -14.66
C TRP A 72 -1.72 -5.64 -14.74
N LYS A 73 -2.46 -5.71 -13.62
CA LYS A 73 -3.87 -6.14 -13.59
C LYS A 73 -4.84 -5.04 -14.00
N ILE A 74 -4.38 -3.78 -14.08
CA ILE A 74 -5.21 -2.65 -14.51
C ILE A 74 -5.47 -2.77 -16.02
N THR A 75 -6.75 -2.72 -16.37
CA THR A 75 -7.19 -2.81 -17.77
C THR A 75 -6.67 -1.60 -18.57
N GLY A 76 -6.21 -1.82 -19.80
CA GLY A 76 -5.67 -0.78 -20.68
C GLY A 76 -4.15 -0.56 -20.57
N ILE A 77 -3.46 -1.16 -19.59
CA ILE A 77 -1.99 -1.05 -19.49
C ILE A 77 -1.28 -2.04 -20.42
N ASN A 78 -1.66 -3.32 -20.37
CA ASN A 78 -1.01 -4.39 -21.15
C ASN A 78 -1.81 -4.85 -22.38
N ASN A 79 -3.05 -4.40 -22.50
CA ASN A 79 -3.98 -4.83 -23.54
C ASN A 79 -4.49 -3.60 -24.28
N ASN A 80 -4.72 -3.72 -25.59
CA ASN A 80 -5.43 -2.72 -26.42
C ASN A 80 -6.93 -2.67 -26.10
N ASP A 81 -7.25 -2.53 -24.81
CA ASP A 81 -8.61 -2.40 -24.32
C ASP A 81 -9.02 -0.93 -24.35
N ASN A 82 -9.87 -0.59 -25.33
CA ASN A 82 -10.32 0.78 -25.57
C ASN A 82 -11.65 1.11 -24.86
N ARG A 83 -12.10 0.28 -23.91
CA ARG A 83 -13.33 0.53 -23.16
C ARG A 83 -13.22 1.79 -22.32
N ALA A 84 -14.34 2.51 -22.21
CA ALA A 84 -14.44 3.64 -21.30
C ALA A 84 -14.36 3.16 -19.83
N ILE A 85 -13.92 4.04 -18.92
CA ILE A 85 -13.80 3.72 -17.49
C ILE A 85 -15.13 3.19 -16.91
N ASP A 86 -16.25 3.76 -17.34
CA ASP A 86 -17.59 3.41 -16.85
C ASP A 86 -18.07 2.02 -17.32
N GLU A 87 -17.41 1.43 -18.31
CA GLU A 87 -17.68 0.06 -18.81
C GLU A 87 -16.82 -1.00 -18.10
N LEU A 88 -15.85 -0.57 -17.30
CA LEU A 88 -14.97 -1.47 -16.57
C LEU A 88 -15.69 -2.06 -15.37
N LYS A 89 -15.47 -3.35 -15.13
CA LYS A 89 -15.98 -4.00 -13.92
C LYS A 89 -15.22 -3.47 -12.72
N GLN A 90 -15.95 -3.20 -11.64
CA GLN A 90 -15.36 -2.92 -10.34
C GLN A 90 -14.47 -4.09 -9.92
N ILE A 91 -13.28 -3.76 -9.42
CA ILE A 91 -12.36 -4.73 -8.83
C ILE A 91 -12.63 -4.77 -7.32
N GLU A 92 -12.92 -5.96 -6.81
CA GLU A 92 -13.03 -6.21 -5.37
C GLU A 92 -11.67 -6.66 -4.83
N LEU A 93 -11.17 -5.95 -3.83
CA LEU A 93 -9.94 -6.29 -3.13
C LEU A 93 -10.27 -6.65 -1.69
N ALA A 94 -9.79 -7.80 -1.24
CA ALA A 94 -9.90 -8.17 0.17
C ALA A 94 -8.96 -7.30 1.00
N LEU A 95 -9.49 -6.64 2.02
CA LEU A 95 -8.65 -5.97 3.01
C LEU A 95 -7.91 -7.02 3.83
N THR A 96 -6.63 -6.80 3.98
CA THR A 96 -5.74 -7.57 4.84
C THR A 96 -5.27 -6.69 5.97
N HIS A 97 -5.13 -7.27 7.15
CA HIS A 97 -4.53 -6.60 8.28
C HIS A 97 -3.16 -7.25 8.51
N PRO A 98 -2.03 -6.50 8.50
CA PRO A 98 -0.72 -7.06 8.74
C PRO A 98 -0.71 -7.67 10.14
N LYS A 99 -0.87 -8.99 10.23
CA LYS A 99 -0.67 -9.67 11.51
C LYS A 99 0.81 -9.53 11.85
N VAL A 100 1.13 -9.22 13.10
CA VAL A 100 2.51 -9.26 13.61
C VAL A 100 3.04 -10.68 13.39
N VAL A 101 3.76 -10.88 12.29
CA VAL A 101 4.35 -12.17 11.97
C VAL A 101 5.63 -12.24 12.77
N ARG A 102 5.59 -12.94 13.91
CA ARG A 102 6.80 -13.47 14.54
C ARG A 102 7.45 -14.46 13.57
N SER A 103 8.30 -13.93 12.70
CA SER A 103 9.08 -14.74 11.78
C SER A 103 10.45 -15.00 12.40
N ARG A 104 10.96 -16.22 12.22
CA ARG A 104 12.30 -16.60 12.68
C ARG A 104 13.38 -15.63 12.20
N ILE A 105 13.18 -15.04 11.02
CA ILE A 105 14.09 -14.04 10.45
C ILE A 105 14.07 -12.75 11.28
N ILE A 106 12.89 -12.27 11.70
CA ILE A 106 12.78 -11.08 12.56
C ILE A 106 13.45 -11.33 13.91
N GLU A 107 13.23 -12.49 14.53
CA GLU A 107 13.88 -12.85 15.81
C GLU A 107 15.41 -12.85 15.70
N ILE A 108 15.95 -13.39 14.62
CA ILE A 108 17.41 -13.39 14.38
C ILE A 108 17.91 -11.96 14.18
N LEU A 109 17.17 -11.10 13.48
CA LEU A 109 17.55 -9.69 13.27
C LEU A 109 17.51 -8.90 14.58
N GLU A 110 16.55 -9.17 15.47
CA GLU A 110 16.45 -8.54 16.80
C GLU A 110 17.65 -8.83 17.70
N GLN A 111 18.25 -10.01 17.57
CA GLN A 111 19.42 -10.40 18.35
C GLN A 111 20.72 -9.70 17.88
N ARG A 112 20.73 -9.13 16.67
CA ARG A 112 21.92 -8.50 16.07
C ARG A 112 22.06 -7.03 16.50
N THR A 113 22.18 -6.79 17.79
CA THR A 113 22.18 -5.43 18.39
C THR A 113 23.34 -4.54 17.96
N THR A 114 24.44 -5.10 17.46
CA THR A 114 25.61 -4.36 16.95
C THR A 114 25.52 -4.05 15.45
N ASP A 115 24.59 -4.67 14.73
CA ASP A 115 24.35 -4.42 13.32
C ASP A 115 23.32 -3.29 13.16
N LYS A 116 23.81 -2.07 12.92
CA LYS A 116 22.96 -0.89 12.75
C LYS A 116 21.88 -1.07 11.68
N VAL A 117 22.17 -1.82 10.60
CA VAL A 117 21.21 -2.04 9.51
C VAL A 117 20.09 -2.96 9.97
N ALA A 118 20.43 -4.02 10.71
CA ALA A 118 19.43 -4.93 11.28
C ALA A 118 18.56 -4.21 12.32
N VAL A 119 19.17 -3.42 13.20
CA VAL A 119 18.46 -2.62 14.21
C VAL A 119 17.49 -1.63 13.56
N ASP A 120 17.94 -0.88 12.55
CA ASP A 120 17.09 0.07 11.82
C ASP A 120 15.96 -0.60 11.06
N PHE A 121 16.18 -1.81 10.54
CA PHE A 121 15.13 -2.60 9.89
C PHE A 121 14.06 -3.05 10.89
N VAL A 122 14.47 -3.66 12.01
CA VAL A 122 13.55 -4.12 13.06
C VAL A 122 12.74 -2.96 13.62
N ARG A 123 13.39 -1.82 13.92
CA ARG A 123 12.70 -0.62 14.41
C ARG A 123 11.60 -0.17 13.45
N ARG A 124 11.94 0.03 12.17
CA ARG A 124 10.97 0.44 11.14
C ARG A 124 9.84 -0.59 10.97
N ARG A 125 10.17 -1.88 11.04
CA ARG A 125 9.19 -2.96 10.96
C ARG A 125 8.19 -2.91 12.12
N ARG A 126 8.66 -2.63 13.34
CA ARG A 126 7.80 -2.49 14.54
C ARG A 126 6.93 -1.24 14.47
N GLU A 127 7.44 -0.13 13.93
CA GLU A 127 6.64 1.09 13.67
C GLU A 127 5.47 0.80 12.73
N THR A 128 5.67 0.00 11.68
CA THR A 128 4.59 -0.43 10.76
C THR A 128 3.64 -1.46 11.37
N GLU A 129 4.05 -2.20 12.41
CA GLU A 129 3.21 -3.19 13.10
C GLU A 129 2.37 -2.59 14.24
N ASN A 130 2.76 -1.41 14.74
CA ASN A 130 2.07 -0.69 15.81
C ASN A 130 1.21 0.49 15.27
N GLN A 131 1.13 0.63 13.94
CA GLN A 131 0.19 1.51 13.26
C GLN A 131 -1.10 0.76 13.00
#